data_AF-A0A8D3X1G1-F1
#
_entry.id   AF-A0A8D3X1G1-F1
#
_cell.length_a   1.000
_cell.length_b   1.000
_cell.length_c   1.000
_cell.angle_alpha   90.00
_cell.angle_beta   90.00
_cell.angle_gamma   90.00
#
_symmetry.space_group_name_H-M   'P 1'
#
loop_
_entity.id
_entity.type
_entity.pdbx_description
1 polymer ?
#
loop_
_entity_poly.entity_id
_entity_poly.type
_entity_poly.pdbx_seq_one_letter_code
_entity_poly.pdbx_strand_id
1 'polypeptide(L)'
;MVYSQAVRKPEFQQAESEGLNEAIHEYITRRTRHNAPVVDALRYIMTIEHKHERMQIAAELFGSAIQRVKDQDIIQYLKKVRKLQKNF
;
A
#
# COMPACT_ATOMS: atom_id res chain seq x y z
N MET A 1 28.02 -3.20 23.48
CA MET A 1 26.79 -2.39 23.34
C MET A 1 26.44 -2.36 21.87
N VAL A 2 25.53 -3.23 21.41
CA VAL A 2 25.06 -3.22 20.01
C VAL A 2 23.81 -2.36 20.00
N TYR A 3 23.89 -1.23 19.31
CA TYR A 3 22.81 -0.27 19.16
C TYR A 3 21.57 -0.97 18.64
N SER A 4 20.48 -0.78 19.39
CA SER A 4 19.12 -1.16 19.04
C SER A 4 18.82 -0.78 17.59
N GLN A 5 18.70 -1.78 16.70
CA GLN A 5 17.92 -1.56 15.50
C GLN A 5 16.47 -1.47 15.97
N ALA A 6 16.00 -0.22 16.04
CA ALA A 6 14.61 0.12 16.26
C ALA A 6 13.73 -0.87 15.50
N VAL A 7 12.81 -1.49 16.24
CA VAL A 7 11.73 -2.33 15.72
C VAL A 7 11.24 -1.67 14.43
N ARG A 8 11.56 -2.25 13.27
CA ARG A 8 10.96 -1.82 12.01
C ARG A 8 9.47 -2.01 12.23
N LYS A 9 8.76 -0.93 12.56
CA LYS A 9 7.29 -0.90 12.59
C LYS A 9 6.87 -1.62 11.31
N PRO A 10 5.93 -2.57 11.36
CA PRO A 10 5.54 -3.25 10.15
C PRO A 10 5.12 -2.14 9.17
N GLU A 11 5.83 -2.01 8.04
CA GLU A 11 5.58 -0.97 7.02
C GLU A 11 4.16 -1.07 6.44
N PHE A 12 3.46 -2.12 6.84
CA PHE A 12 2.17 -2.57 6.41
C PHE A 12 1.40 -3.09 7.61
N GLN A 13 0.20 -2.57 7.80
CA GLN A 13 -0.79 -3.19 8.67
C GLN A 13 -1.72 -4.04 7.78
N GLN A 14 -2.17 -5.20 8.25
CA GLN A 14 -3.18 -5.94 7.49
C GLN A 14 -4.43 -5.09 7.25
N ALA A 15 -4.78 -4.92 5.97
CA ALA A 15 -6.06 -4.46 5.50
C ALA A 15 -7.14 -5.52 5.77
N GLU A 16 -8.39 -5.09 5.77
CA GLU A 16 -9.54 -6.00 5.94
C GLU A 16 -9.84 -6.79 4.66
N SER A 17 -9.38 -6.30 3.51
CA SER A 17 -9.51 -6.95 2.20
C SER A 17 -8.32 -7.87 1.95
N GLU A 18 -8.58 -9.17 1.82
CA GLU A 18 -7.55 -10.17 1.48
C GLU A 18 -6.84 -9.84 0.16
N GLY A 19 -7.59 -9.39 -0.85
CA GLY A 19 -7.02 -8.98 -2.13
C GLY A 19 -6.11 -7.76 -2.02
N LEU A 20 -6.44 -6.80 -1.14
CA LEU A 20 -5.56 -5.65 -0.89
C LEU A 20 -4.31 -6.06 -0.12
N ASN A 21 -4.43 -7.00 0.82
CA ASN A 21 -3.27 -7.57 1.50
C ASN A 21 -2.32 -8.24 0.51
N GLU A 22 -2.84 -9.08 -0.38
CA GLU A 22 -2.05 -9.75 -1.41
C GLU A 22 -1.31 -8.74 -2.30
N ALA A 23 -2.01 -7.71 -2.79
CA ALA A 23 -1.44 -6.67 -3.62
C ALA A 23 -0.35 -5.85 -2.88
N ILE A 24 -0.52 -5.57 -1.59
CA ILE A 24 0.49 -4.88 -0.78
C ILE A 24 1.70 -5.80 -0.51
N HIS A 25 1.48 -7.07 -0.22
CA HIS A 25 2.54 -8.05 -0.07
C HIS A 25 3.37 -8.17 -1.35
N GLU A 26 2.69 -8.20 -2.50
CA GLU A 26 3.33 -8.22 -3.80
C GLU A 26 4.14 -6.94 -4.05
N TYR A 27 3.59 -5.76 -3.75
CA TYR A 27 4.33 -4.49 -3.81
C TYR A 27 5.61 -4.51 -2.97
N ILE A 28 5.53 -4.96 -1.71
CA ILE A 28 6.68 -5.04 -0.79
C ILE A 28 7.73 -6.02 -1.33
N THR A 29 7.30 -7.17 -1.83
CA THR A 29 8.20 -8.19 -2.40
C THR A 29 8.86 -7.69 -3.69
N ARG A 30 8.12 -6.94 -4.51
CA ARG A 30 8.57 -6.38 -5.78
C ARG A 30 9.37 -5.09 -5.65
N ARG A 31 9.45 -4.46 -4.47
CA ARG A 31 10.29 -3.26 -4.19
C ARG A 31 11.79 -3.60 -4.35
N THR A 32 12.20 -3.84 -5.58
CA THR A 32 13.58 -3.89 -6.04
C THR A 32 13.99 -2.55 -6.69
N ARG A 33 13.02 -1.64 -6.94
CA ARG A 33 13.25 -0.33 -7.60
C ARG A 33 12.55 0.89 -6.97
N HIS A 34 11.38 0.75 -6.33
CA HIS A 34 10.66 1.87 -5.71
C HIS A 34 10.79 1.82 -4.19
N ASN A 35 11.47 2.82 -3.59
CA ASN A 35 11.66 2.91 -2.14
C ASN A 35 10.55 3.73 -1.43
N ALA A 36 9.41 3.92 -2.09
CA ALA A 36 8.32 4.74 -1.56
C ALA A 36 7.45 3.94 -0.59
N PRO A 37 6.98 4.50 0.55
CA PRO A 37 6.04 3.83 1.47
C PRO A 37 4.77 3.29 0.77
N VAL A 38 4.24 2.14 1.22
CA VAL A 38 3.02 1.51 0.66
C VAL A 38 1.86 2.51 0.60
N VAL A 39 1.71 3.27 1.69
CA VAL A 39 0.66 4.29 1.84
C VAL A 39 0.76 5.36 0.77
N ASP A 40 1.98 5.77 0.40
CA ASP A 40 2.19 6.82 -0.59
C ASP A 40 1.98 6.29 -2.01
N ALA A 41 2.38 5.05 -2.30
CA ALA A 41 2.06 4.40 -3.56
C ALA A 41 0.54 4.21 -3.74
N LEU A 42 -0.19 3.83 -2.68
CA LEU A 42 -1.65 3.74 -2.71
C LEU A 42 -2.31 5.12 -2.86
N ARG A 43 -1.77 6.18 -2.26
CA ARG A 43 -2.26 7.55 -2.47
C ARG A 43 -2.05 7.99 -3.91
N TYR A 44 -0.87 7.72 -4.47
CA TYR A 44 -0.54 8.07 -5.83
C TYR A 44 -1.53 7.48 -6.83
N ILE A 45 -1.82 6.16 -6.77
CA ILE A 45 -2.79 5.56 -7.68
C ILE A 45 -4.20 6.17 -7.51
N MET A 46 -4.57 6.59 -6.30
CA MET A 46 -5.87 7.23 -6.04
C MET A 46 -5.96 8.67 -6.54
N THR A 47 -4.84 9.31 -6.88
CA THR A 47 -4.83 10.64 -7.53
C THR A 47 -5.04 10.61 -9.04
N ILE A 48 -4.96 9.42 -9.66
CA ILE A 48 -5.12 9.27 -11.11
C ILE A 48 -6.61 9.23 -11.45
N GLU A 49 -7.09 10.24 -12.19
CA GLU A 49 -8.52 10.40 -12.53
C GLU A 49 -8.98 9.37 -13.57
N HIS A 50 -8.15 9.11 -14.58
CA HIS A 50 -8.50 8.19 -15.65
C HIS A 50 -8.41 6.74 -15.18
N LYS A 51 -9.57 6.07 -15.08
CA LYS A 51 -9.68 4.69 -14.58
C LYS A 51 -8.73 3.70 -15.28
N HIS A 52 -8.58 3.81 -16.60
CA HIS A 52 -7.73 2.90 -17.36
C HIS A 52 -6.25 3.07 -17.00
N GLU A 53 -5.76 4.31 -17.01
CA GLU A 53 -4.40 4.67 -16.62
C GLU A 53 -4.11 4.26 -15.17
N ARG A 54 -5.05 4.54 -14.26
CA ARG A 54 -4.96 4.13 -12.86
C ARG A 54 -4.79 2.63 -12.72
N MET A 55 -5.55 1.82 -13.46
CA MET A 55 -5.46 0.36 -13.41
C MET A 55 -4.12 -0.17 -13.97
N GLN A 56 -3.60 0.45 -15.03
CA GLN A 56 -2.30 0.10 -15.60
C GLN A 56 -1.17 0.38 -14.59
N ILE A 57 -1.10 1.61 -14.07
CA ILE A 57 -0.10 2.03 -13.10
C ILE A 57 -0.22 1.24 -11.78
N ALA A 58 -1.45 1.00 -11.31
CA ALA A 58 -1.67 0.18 -10.13
C ALA A 58 -1.13 -1.23 -10.33
N ALA A 59 -1.40 -1.88 -11.47
CA ALA A 59 -0.92 -3.22 -11.74
C ALA A 59 0.61 -3.29 -11.91
N GLU A 60 1.23 -2.23 -12.43
CA GLU A 60 2.69 -2.11 -12.50
C GLU A 60 3.30 -2.07 -11.09
N LEU A 61 2.73 -1.27 -10.19
CA LEU A 61 3.24 -1.10 -8.83
C LEU A 61 2.92 -2.31 -7.93
N PHE A 62 1.65 -2.70 -7.85
CA PHE A 62 1.11 -3.64 -6.88
C PHE A 62 0.87 -5.06 -7.44
N GLY A 63 1.20 -5.28 -8.71
CA GLY A 63 0.91 -6.53 -9.40
C GLY A 63 -0.58 -6.69 -9.76
N SER A 64 -0.91 -7.81 -10.40
CA SER A 64 -2.21 -8.02 -11.02
C SER A 64 -3.36 -8.11 -10.00
N ALA A 65 -3.08 -8.50 -8.76
CA ALA A 65 -4.09 -8.65 -7.71
C ALA A 65 -4.85 -7.35 -7.43
N ILE A 66 -4.17 -6.20 -7.53
CA ILE A 66 -4.76 -4.88 -7.29
C ILE A 66 -5.93 -4.56 -8.24
N GLN A 67 -5.98 -5.18 -9.42
CA GLN A 67 -7.05 -4.94 -10.40
C GLN A 67 -8.41 -5.45 -9.91
N ARG A 68 -8.40 -6.39 -8.95
CA ARG A 68 -9.62 -6.95 -8.33
C ARG A 68 -10.01 -6.18 -7.06
N VAL A 69 -9.13 -5.31 -6.55
CA VAL A 69 -9.35 -4.54 -5.34
C VAL A 69 -10.26 -3.36 -5.63
N LYS A 70 -11.26 -3.15 -4.78
CA LYS A 70 -12.16 -2.01 -4.89
C LYS A 70 -11.48 -0.77 -4.33
N ASP A 71 -11.69 0.38 -4.99
CA ASP A 71 -11.21 1.68 -4.50
C ASP A 71 -11.60 1.94 -3.04
N GLN A 72 -12.77 1.46 -2.61
CA GLN A 72 -13.24 1.58 -1.24
C GLN A 72 -12.33 0.86 -0.23
N ASP A 73 -11.79 -0.30 -0.57
CA ASP A 73 -10.88 -1.05 0.30
C ASP A 73 -9.57 -0.26 0.51
N ILE A 74 -9.06 0.34 -0.57
CA ILE A 74 -7.87 1.21 -0.52
C ILE A 74 -8.15 2.44 0.35
N ILE A 75 -9.29 3.10 0.17
CA ILE A 75 -9.69 4.27 0.96
C ILE A 75 -9.83 3.92 2.45
N GLN A 76 -10.46 2.79 2.77
CA GLN A 76 -10.62 2.32 4.16
C GLN A 76 -9.27 2.03 4.80
N TYR A 77 -8.37 1.37 4.08
CA TYR A 77 -7.00 1.12 4.53
C TYR A 77 -6.26 2.44 4.81
N LEU A 78 -6.28 3.40 3.88
CA LEU A 78 -5.62 4.70 4.05
C LEU A 78 -6.18 5.49 5.26
N LYS A 79 -7.49 5.40 5.52
CA LYS A 79 -8.12 6.00 6.70
C LYS A 79 -7.65 5.33 8.00
N LYS A 80 -7.58 3.99 8.03
CA LYS A 80 -7.12 3.21 9.19
C LYS A 80 -5.68 3.58 9.54
N VAL A 81 -4.79 3.62 8.56
CA VAL A 81 -3.38 3.98 8.78
C VAL A 81 -3.23 5.43 9.26
N ARG A 82 -4.01 6.38 8.72
CA ARG A 82 -4.00 7.78 9.18
C ARG A 82 -4.44 7.92 10.65
N LYS A 83 -5.43 7.13 11.10
CA LYS A 83 -5.87 7.13 12.50
C LYS A 83 -4.75 6.66 13.43
N LEU A 84 -3.99 5.65 13.03
CA LEU A 84 -2.85 5.18 13.82
C LEU A 84 -1.74 6.22 13.95
N GLN A 85 -1.44 6.98 12.89
CA GLN A 85 -0.42 8.04 12.95
C GLN A 85 -0.78 9.22 13.86
N LYS A 86 -2.08 9.49 14.10
CA LYS A 86 -2.52 10.58 15.00
C LYS A 86 -2.42 10.24 16.49
N ASN A 87 -2.21 8.96 16.82
CA ASN A 87 -2.18 8.46 18.19
C ASN A 87 -0.75 8.22 18.72
N PHE A 88 0.26 8.71 18.00
CA PHE A 88 1.68 8.74 18.40
C PHE A 88 2.18 10.18 18.39
#